data_AF-A0AA86RLG4-F1
#
_entry.id   AF-A0AA86RLG4-F1
#
_cell.length_a   1.000
_cell.length_b   1.000
_cell.length_c   1.000
_cell.angle_alpha   90.00
_cell.angle_beta   90.00
_cell.angle_gamma   90.00
#
_symmetry.space_group_name_H-M   'P 1'
#
loop_
_entity.id
_entity.type
_entity.pdbx_description
1 polymer ?
#
loop_
_entity_poly.entity_id
_entity_poly.type
_entity_poly.pdbx_seq_one_letter_code
_entity_poly.pdbx_strand_id
1 'polypeptide(L)'
;MYQSLSRGYLVTKLSNNGFSQHRLIHVLVAEAFIQIQNGLQIDHIDRNRLNNHYTNLRYVTNSENSKNRTAYKGKDAIYVDQIPERCIEVTEYNQHRFENYFINPSTYEMYYYNDLQYRQLNLNTAQNGSIYYCTKNNQNKQVRLCLSVLKSQYRMVEQVE
;
A
#
# COMPACT_ATOMS: atom_id res chain seq x y z
N MET A 1 -32.84 1.17 11.45
CA MET A 1 -31.65 2.02 11.71
C MET A 1 -31.17 2.53 10.35
N TYR A 2 -31.32 3.83 10.05
CA TYR A 2 -30.84 4.38 8.77
C TYR A 2 -29.31 4.46 8.81
N GLN A 3 -28.63 3.63 8.03
CA GLN A 3 -27.19 3.73 7.85
C GLN A 3 -26.91 4.78 6.77
N SER A 4 -26.09 5.78 7.09
CA SER A 4 -25.65 6.80 6.14
C SER A 4 -24.17 6.64 5.81
N LEU A 5 -23.77 7.13 4.65
CA LEU A 5 -22.37 7.14 4.23
C LEU A 5 -21.74 8.51 4.49
N SER A 6 -20.52 8.51 5.00
CA SER A 6 -19.66 9.70 5.09
C SER A 6 -18.31 9.39 4.46
N ARG A 7 -17.98 10.07 3.35
CA ARG A 7 -16.75 9.83 2.57
C ARG A 7 -16.54 8.34 2.23
N GLY A 8 -17.62 7.60 1.99
CA GLY A 8 -17.61 6.17 1.68
C GLY A 8 -17.55 5.24 2.90
N TYR A 9 -17.52 5.74 4.13
CA TYR A 9 -17.61 4.92 5.34
C TYR A 9 -19.03 4.85 5.88
N LEU A 10 -19.42 3.69 6.39
CA LEU A 10 -20.68 3.52 7.11
C LEU A 10 -20.66 4.30 8.44
N VAL A 11 -21.73 5.05 8.70
CA VAL A 11 -21.94 5.85 9.90
C VAL A 11 -23.27 5.46 10.56
N THR A 12 -23.27 5.45 11.89
CA THR A 12 -24.49 5.35 12.70
C THR A 12 -24.59 6.51 13.68
N LYS A 13 -25.81 6.80 14.12
CA LYS A 13 -26.09 7.77 15.18
C LYS A 13 -26.30 7.01 16.48
N LEU A 14 -25.43 7.23 17.46
CA LEU A 14 -25.63 6.75 18.83
C LEU A 14 -26.30 7.86 19.63
N SER A 15 -27.28 7.50 20.46
CA SER A 15 -27.93 8.44 21.37
C SER A 15 -28.00 7.87 22.77
N ASN A 16 -27.69 8.71 23.75
CA ASN A 16 -27.78 8.40 25.17
C ASN A 16 -28.19 9.67 25.93
N ASN A 17 -29.22 9.60 26.76
CA ASN A 17 -29.72 10.70 27.61
C ASN A 17 -29.90 12.04 26.88
N GLY A 18 -30.51 12.02 25.70
CA GLY A 18 -30.75 13.23 24.90
C GLY A 18 -29.53 13.75 24.12
N PHE A 19 -28.33 13.24 24.38
CA PHE A 19 -27.15 13.50 23.57
C PHE A 19 -27.10 12.53 22.40
N SER A 20 -26.62 12.99 21.26
CA SER A 20 -26.43 12.13 20.11
C SER A 20 -25.18 12.49 19.33
N GLN A 21 -24.48 11.47 18.86
CA GLN A 21 -23.23 11.60 18.12
C GLN A 21 -23.23 10.64 16.94
N HIS A 22 -22.73 11.11 15.81
CA HIS A 22 -22.41 10.25 14.68
C HIS A 22 -21.07 9.55 14.92
N ARG A 23 -21.05 8.23 14.80
CA ARG A 23 -19.87 7.39 14.93
C ARG A 23 -19.71 6.51 13.69
N LEU A 24 -18.46 6.33 13.27
CA LEU A 24 -18.12 5.44 12.16
C LEU A 24 -18.27 3.99 12.62
N ILE A 25 -18.89 3.14 11.79
CA ILE A 25 -19.16 1.75 12.17
C ILE A 25 -17.85 0.97 12.36
N HIS A 26 -16.87 1.09 11.47
CA HIS A 26 -15.57 0.41 11.62
C HIS A 26 -14.85 0.79 12.92
N VAL A 27 -15.01 2.03 13.41
CA VAL A 27 -14.43 2.48 14.68
C VAL A 27 -15.07 1.73 15.85
N LEU A 28 -16.40 1.67 15.88
CA LEU A 28 -17.13 0.96 16.93
C LEU A 28 -16.81 -0.54 16.93
N VAL A 29 -16.69 -1.16 15.76
CA VAL A 29 -16.31 -2.58 15.65
C VAL A 29 -14.88 -2.79 16.14
N ALA A 30 -13.92 -1.99 15.69
CA ALA A 30 -12.54 -2.14 16.13
C ALA A 30 -12.38 -1.94 17.64
N GLU A 31 -13.03 -0.92 18.22
CA GLU A 31 -13.01 -0.67 19.67
C GLU A 31 -13.60 -1.84 20.49
N ALA A 32 -14.56 -2.59 19.93
CA ALA A 32 -15.23 -3.68 20.63
C ALA A 32 -14.53 -5.04 20.49
N PHE A 33 -13.89 -5.30 19.34
CA PHE A 33 -13.40 -6.64 18.98
C PHE A 33 -11.88 -6.73 18.77
N ILE A 34 -11.17 -5.61 18.73
CA ILE A 34 -9.72 -5.55 18.51
C ILE A 34 -9.11 -4.83 19.70
N GLN A 35 -7.97 -5.34 20.19
CA GLN A 35 -7.24 -4.67 21.27
C GLN A 35 -6.85 -3.25 20.83
N ILE A 36 -7.31 -2.26 21.60
CA ILE A 36 -7.07 -0.84 21.31
C ILE A 36 -5.57 -0.55 21.25
N GLN A 37 -5.15 0.16 20.21
CA GLN A 37 -3.80 0.66 20.05
C GLN A 37 -3.79 2.19 19.94
N ASN A 38 -3.26 2.86 20.96
CA ASN A 38 -3.25 4.32 21.03
C ASN A 38 -2.36 4.95 19.96
N GLY A 39 -2.83 6.05 19.37
CA GLY A 39 -2.09 6.80 18.35
C GLY A 39 -2.12 6.18 16.95
N LEU A 40 -2.83 5.08 16.75
CA LEU A 40 -3.00 4.42 15.45
C LEU A 40 -4.37 4.72 14.82
N GLN A 41 -4.46 4.46 13.52
CA GLN A 41 -5.67 4.61 12.71
C GLN A 41 -6.21 3.23 12.34
N ILE A 42 -7.51 3.12 12.09
CA ILE A 42 -8.11 1.86 11.62
C ILE A 42 -8.06 1.85 10.09
N ASP A 43 -7.51 0.77 9.54
CA ASP A 43 -7.44 0.48 8.10
C ASP A 43 -8.28 -0.75 7.77
N HIS A 44 -8.89 -0.74 6.58
CA HIS A 44 -9.59 -1.88 6.00
C HIS A 44 -8.60 -2.67 5.15
N ILE A 45 -8.31 -3.90 5.56
CA ILE A 45 -7.32 -4.78 4.92
C ILE A 45 -7.62 -4.93 3.42
N ASP A 46 -8.87 -5.23 3.08
CA ASP A 46 -9.35 -5.38 1.70
C ASP A 46 -9.61 -4.05 0.95
N ARG A 47 -9.41 -2.90 1.62
CA ARG A 47 -9.69 -1.53 1.11
C ARG A 47 -11.17 -1.25 0.84
N ASN A 48 -12.07 -2.14 1.22
CA ASN A 48 -13.52 -1.95 1.15
C ASN A 48 -14.03 -1.33 2.45
N ARG A 49 -14.30 -0.02 2.40
CA ARG A 49 -14.80 0.77 3.54
C ARG A 49 -16.16 0.32 4.10
N LEU A 50 -16.87 -0.56 3.38
CA LEU A 50 -18.15 -1.11 3.79
C LEU A 50 -17.99 -2.48 4.50
N ASN A 51 -16.86 -3.17 4.31
CA ASN A 51 -16.57 -4.44 4.97
C ASN A 51 -16.03 -4.20 6.39
N ASN A 52 -16.94 -4.01 7.35
CA ASN A 52 -16.59 -3.73 8.74
C ASN A 52 -16.47 -4.98 9.61
N HIS A 53 -16.27 -6.16 9.04
CA HIS A 53 -16.00 -7.35 9.86
C HIS A 53 -14.68 -7.15 10.61
N TYR A 54 -14.61 -7.49 11.90
CA TYR A 54 -13.45 -7.17 12.74
C TYR A 54 -12.14 -7.77 12.20
N THR A 55 -12.19 -8.95 11.55
CA THR A 55 -11.01 -9.57 10.92
C THR A 55 -10.52 -8.84 9.67
N ASN A 56 -11.31 -7.93 9.10
CA ASN A 56 -10.92 -7.06 7.98
C ASN A 56 -10.38 -5.70 8.46
N LEU A 57 -10.36 -5.44 9.76
CA LEU A 57 -9.89 -4.19 10.33
C LEU A 57 -8.56 -4.40 11.04
N ARG A 58 -7.66 -3.41 10.94
CA ARG A 58 -6.40 -3.39 11.68
C ARG A 58 -6.03 -1.99 12.14
N TYR A 59 -5.38 -1.90 13.29
CA TYR A 59 -4.72 -0.66 13.70
C TYR A 59 -3.38 -0.52 12.99
N VAL A 60 -3.16 0.65 12.38
CA VAL A 60 -1.96 0.96 11.60
C VAL A 60 -1.51 2.39 11.80
N THR A 61 -0.24 2.64 11.59
CA THR A 61 0.31 3.98 11.45
C THR A 61 -0.19 4.65 10.17
N ASN A 62 -0.08 5.98 10.10
CA ASN A 62 -0.40 6.71 8.89
C ASN A 62 0.44 6.28 7.67
N SER A 63 1.69 5.87 7.91
CA SER A 63 2.61 5.38 6.89
C SER A 63 2.12 4.07 6.28
N GLU A 64 1.77 3.10 7.13
CA GLU A 64 1.21 1.80 6.71
C GLU A 64 -0.12 1.96 5.96
N ASN A 65 -1.04 2.77 6.49
CA ASN A 65 -2.29 3.09 5.80
C ASN A 65 -2.03 3.72 4.41
N SER A 66 -1.05 4.62 4.32
CA SER A 66 -0.66 5.22 3.04
C SER A 66 -0.08 4.21 2.04
N LYS A 67 0.59 3.15 2.52
CA LYS A 67 1.05 2.05 1.66
C LYS A 67 -0.12 1.23 1.09
N ASN A 68 -1.26 1.17 1.78
CA ASN A 68 -2.46 0.41 1.38
C ASN A 68 -3.46 1.22 0.52
N ARG A 69 -3.09 2.41 0.05
CA ARG A 69 -3.99 3.33 -0.67
C ARG A 69 -4.37 2.79 -2.06
N THR A 70 -5.64 2.95 -2.45
CA THR A 70 -6.17 2.52 -3.77
C THR A 70 -5.85 3.47 -4.92
N ALA A 71 -5.59 4.75 -4.69
CA ALA A 71 -5.26 5.70 -5.77
C ALA A 71 -4.40 6.88 -5.26
N TYR A 72 -3.56 7.45 -6.12
CA TYR A 72 -2.80 8.66 -5.83
C TYR A 72 -2.67 9.55 -7.07
N LYS A 73 -3.04 10.82 -6.94
CA LYS A 73 -3.03 11.81 -8.04
C LYS A 73 -3.73 11.30 -9.32
N GLY A 74 -4.89 10.67 -9.16
CA GLY A 74 -5.68 10.13 -10.28
C GLY A 74 -5.11 8.86 -10.91
N LYS A 75 -4.05 8.27 -10.35
CA LYS A 75 -3.55 6.95 -10.75
C LYS A 75 -4.01 5.92 -9.75
N ASP A 76 -4.78 4.95 -10.23
CA ASP A 76 -5.17 3.79 -9.44
C ASP A 76 -3.96 2.91 -9.14
N ALA A 77 -3.97 2.29 -7.97
CA ALA A 77 -2.97 1.35 -7.54
C ALA A 77 -3.41 -0.06 -7.97
N ILE A 78 -2.51 -0.76 -8.64
CA ILE A 78 -2.70 -2.15 -9.04
C ILE A 78 -2.08 -3.03 -7.94
N TYR A 79 -2.86 -3.99 -7.45
CA TYR A 79 -2.45 -4.96 -6.45
C TYR A 79 -2.63 -6.37 -7.00
N VAL A 80 -1.71 -7.27 -6.66
CA VAL A 80 -1.79 -8.70 -6.95
C VAL A 80 -1.55 -9.49 -5.66
N ASP A 81 -2.28 -10.60 -5.49
CA ASP A 81 -2.21 -11.44 -4.29
C ASP A 81 -0.91 -12.24 -4.21
N GLN A 82 -0.36 -12.60 -5.37
CA GLN A 82 0.87 -13.35 -5.50
C GLN A 82 1.83 -12.59 -6.40
N ILE A 83 3.12 -12.67 -6.09
CA ILE A 83 4.14 -12.08 -6.95
C ILE A 83 4.09 -12.76 -8.32
N PRO A 84 4.09 -12.01 -9.44
CA PRO A 84 4.11 -12.61 -10.76
C PRO A 84 5.35 -13.49 -10.98
N GLU A 85 5.20 -14.52 -11.82
CA GLU A 85 6.30 -15.41 -12.18
C GLU A 85 7.51 -14.63 -12.72
N ARG A 86 8.71 -15.19 -12.50
CA ARG A 86 10.01 -14.64 -12.91
C ARG A 86 10.40 -13.32 -12.24
N CYS A 87 9.62 -12.81 -11.30
CA CYS A 87 10.07 -11.67 -10.49
C CYS A 87 11.20 -12.10 -9.56
N ILE A 88 12.23 -11.27 -9.47
CA ILE A 88 13.36 -11.43 -8.56
C ILE A 88 13.39 -10.31 -7.55
N GLU A 89 13.88 -10.60 -6.35
CA GLU A 89 13.99 -9.60 -5.30
C GLU A 89 15.08 -8.57 -5.63
N VAL A 90 14.73 -7.28 -5.51
CA VAL A 90 15.68 -6.18 -5.60
C VAL A 90 16.20 -5.92 -4.20
N THR A 91 17.35 -6.52 -3.88
CA THR A 91 18.00 -6.38 -2.57
C THR A 91 18.99 -5.21 -2.53
N GLU A 92 19.57 -4.85 -3.68
CA GLU A 92 20.60 -3.81 -3.78
C GLU A 92 20.45 -2.97 -5.06
N TYR A 93 20.71 -1.67 -4.91
CA TYR A 93 20.84 -0.72 -6.04
C TYR A 93 21.85 0.37 -5.67
N ASN A 94 22.95 0.44 -6.40
CA ASN A 94 24.12 1.22 -6.05
C ASN A 94 24.59 0.89 -4.61
N GLN A 95 24.64 1.90 -3.73
CA GLN A 95 25.04 1.77 -2.31
C GLN A 95 23.84 1.57 -1.35
N HIS A 96 22.64 1.30 -1.88
CA HIS A 96 21.42 1.20 -1.09
C HIS A 96 20.90 -0.24 -1.03
N ARG A 97 20.45 -0.65 0.16
CA ARG A 97 19.80 -1.94 0.41
C ARG A 97 18.29 -1.78 0.49
N PHE A 98 17.57 -2.78 -0.02
CA PHE A 98 16.12 -2.78 -0.14
C PHE A 98 15.55 -4.10 0.37
N GLU A 99 14.30 -4.03 0.78
CA GLU A 99 13.51 -5.18 1.25
C GLU A 99 12.10 -5.03 0.65
N ASN A 100 11.45 -6.14 0.36
CA ASN A 100 10.07 -6.19 -0.15
C ASN A 100 9.87 -5.59 -1.54
N TYR A 101 10.94 -5.37 -2.32
CA TYR A 101 10.84 -4.93 -3.72
C TYR A 101 11.20 -6.06 -4.66
N PHE A 102 10.44 -6.19 -5.73
CA PHE A 102 10.61 -7.24 -6.73
C PHE A 102 10.56 -6.62 -8.13
N ILE A 103 11.29 -7.20 -9.07
CA ILE A 103 11.30 -6.76 -10.47
C ILE A 103 11.17 -7.97 -11.39
N ASN A 104 10.31 -7.85 -12.41
CA ASN A 104 10.35 -8.76 -13.54
C ASN A 104 11.49 -8.34 -14.48
N PRO A 105 12.53 -9.16 -14.69
CA PRO A 105 13.70 -8.76 -15.47
C PRO A 105 13.41 -8.53 -16.96
N SER A 106 12.31 -9.05 -17.49
CA SER A 106 11.92 -8.90 -18.90
C SER A 106 11.00 -7.71 -19.16
N THR A 107 10.00 -7.49 -18.31
CA THR A 107 9.09 -6.33 -18.48
C THR A 107 9.61 -5.09 -17.75
N TYR A 108 10.54 -5.27 -16.81
CA TYR A 108 11.01 -4.27 -15.85
C TYR A 108 9.90 -3.71 -14.94
N GLU A 109 8.76 -4.39 -14.86
CA GLU A 109 7.71 -4.06 -13.91
C GLU A 109 8.18 -4.35 -12.49
N MET A 110 7.99 -3.36 -11.60
CA MET A 110 8.37 -3.48 -10.21
C MET A 110 7.15 -3.59 -9.29
N TYR A 111 7.31 -4.39 -8.25
CA TYR A 111 6.30 -4.63 -7.22
C TYR A 111 6.88 -4.33 -5.84
N TYR A 112 6.06 -3.81 -4.95
CA TYR A 112 6.37 -3.63 -3.53
C TYR A 112 5.38 -4.42 -2.68
N TYR A 113 5.88 -5.30 -1.82
CA TYR A 113 5.06 -6.02 -0.85
C TYR A 113 4.79 -5.14 0.38
N ASN A 114 3.51 -4.89 0.67
CA ASN A 114 3.08 -3.98 1.74
C ASN A 114 2.53 -4.70 2.99
N ASP A 115 2.99 -5.92 3.22
CA ASP A 115 2.52 -6.84 4.28
C ASP A 115 1.10 -7.38 4.09
N LEU A 116 0.43 -7.05 2.98
CA LEU A 116 -0.86 -7.61 2.58
C LEU A 116 -0.81 -8.21 1.18
N GLN A 117 -0.36 -7.41 0.21
CA GLN A 117 -0.36 -7.74 -1.21
C GLN A 117 0.82 -7.07 -1.90
N TYR A 118 1.08 -7.47 -3.15
CA TYR A 118 2.10 -6.86 -3.99
C TYR A 118 1.49 -5.72 -4.77
N ARG A 119 1.96 -4.50 -4.51
CA ARG A 119 1.56 -3.30 -5.24
C ARG A 119 2.49 -3.07 -6.41
N GLN A 120 1.95 -2.97 -7.62
CA GLN A 120 2.72 -2.54 -8.79
C GLN A 120 3.12 -1.07 -8.63
N LEU A 121 4.40 -0.79 -8.84
CA LEU A 121 4.95 0.56 -8.74
C LEU A 121 4.74 1.31 -10.06
N ASN A 122 4.51 2.61 -9.92
CA ASN A 122 4.36 3.50 -11.07
C ASN A 122 5.70 4.10 -11.48
N LEU A 123 5.97 4.13 -12.78
CA LEU A 123 7.06 4.89 -13.35
C LEU A 123 6.76 6.40 -13.28
N ASN A 124 7.81 7.16 -13.02
CA ASN A 124 7.80 8.62 -13.02
C ASN A 124 8.85 9.13 -14.00
N THR A 125 8.61 10.30 -14.56
CA THR A 125 9.53 10.95 -15.50
C THR A 125 10.08 12.21 -14.85
N ALA A 126 11.40 12.35 -14.81
CA ALA A 126 12.08 13.56 -14.36
C ALA A 126 12.07 14.63 -15.46
N GLN A 127 12.41 15.87 -15.10
CA GLN A 127 12.49 16.98 -16.06
C GLN A 127 13.50 16.73 -17.19
N ASN A 128 14.57 15.99 -16.91
CA ASN A 128 15.58 15.60 -17.90
C ASN A 128 15.19 14.37 -18.75
N GLY A 129 13.93 13.90 -18.66
CA GLY A 129 13.43 12.73 -19.38
C GLY A 129 13.79 11.37 -18.77
N SER A 130 14.62 11.32 -17.71
CA SER A 130 14.93 10.05 -17.05
C SER A 130 13.70 9.44 -16.40
N ILE A 131 13.51 8.14 -16.61
CA ILE A 131 12.38 7.37 -16.08
C ILE A 131 12.85 6.57 -14.86
N TYR A 132 12.08 6.59 -13.78
CA TYR A 132 12.45 5.95 -12.52
C TYR A 132 11.26 5.51 -11.67
N TYR A 133 11.51 4.55 -10.78
CA TYR A 133 10.62 4.21 -9.67
C TYR A 133 10.98 5.02 -8.42
N CYS A 134 9.96 5.53 -7.72
CA CYS A 134 10.10 6.10 -6.39
C CYS A 134 10.02 4.98 -5.35
N THR A 135 11.11 4.70 -4.65
CA THR A 135 11.15 3.68 -3.60
C THR A 135 11.73 4.25 -2.31
N LYS A 136 11.78 3.40 -1.28
CA LYS A 136 12.51 3.67 -0.05
C LYS A 136 13.43 2.51 0.24
N ASN A 137 14.65 2.82 0.67
CA ASN A 137 15.58 1.80 1.17
C ASN A 137 15.14 1.30 2.56
N ASN A 138 15.85 0.30 3.10
CA ASN A 138 15.58 -0.25 4.43
C ASN A 138 15.75 0.76 5.58
N GLN A 139 16.44 1.88 5.35
CA GLN A 139 16.54 3.02 6.28
C GLN A 139 15.43 4.06 6.08
N ASN A 140 14.37 3.72 5.32
CA ASN A 140 13.23 4.60 5.01
C ASN A 140 13.63 5.90 4.25
N LYS A 141 14.84 5.96 3.69
CA LYS A 141 15.32 7.05 2.83
C LYS A 141 14.78 6.85 1.41
N GLN A 142 14.23 7.90 0.82
CA GLN A 142 13.74 7.86 -0.55
C GLN A 142 14.90 7.66 -1.54
N VAL A 143 14.75 6.69 -2.43
CA VAL A 143 15.71 6.41 -3.51
C VAL A 143 14.96 6.35 -4.84
N ARG A 144 15.58 6.87 -5.90
CA ARG A 144 15.07 6.76 -7.27
C ARG A 144 15.80 5.62 -7.97
N LEU A 145 15.07 4.58 -8.35
CA LEU A 145 15.62 3.48 -9.14
C LEU A 145 15.41 3.82 -10.61
N CYS A 146 16.48 4.23 -11.29
CA CYS A 146 16.42 4.63 -12.68
C CYS A 146 16.21 3.41 -13.57
N LEU A 147 15.22 3.47 -14.46
CA LEU A 147 14.86 2.36 -15.35
C LEU A 147 16.03 1.99 -16.27
N SER A 148 16.82 2.96 -16.74
CA SER A 148 18.00 2.70 -17.56
C SER A 148 19.07 1.87 -16.83
N VAL A 149 19.26 2.11 -15.52
CA VAL A 149 20.23 1.38 -14.69
C VAL A 149 19.71 -0.02 -14.40
N LEU A 150 18.43 -0.15 -14.03
CA LEU A 150 17.78 -1.45 -13.83
C LEU A 150 17.88 -2.32 -15.09
N LYS A 151 17.61 -1.74 -16.27
CA LYS A 151 17.77 -2.42 -17.55
C LYS A 151 19.20 -2.94 -17.72
N SER A 152 20.20 -2.11 -17.47
CA SER A 152 21.60 -2.56 -17.56
C SER A 152 21.95 -3.67 -16.55
N GLN A 153 21.40 -3.60 -15.33
CA GLN A 153 21.67 -4.54 -14.25
C GLN A 153 21.05 -5.93 -14.53
N TYR A 154 19.83 -5.98 -15.08
CA TYR A 154 19.08 -7.23 -15.24
C TYR A 154 19.09 -7.81 -16.65
N ARG A 155 19.67 -7.13 -17.64
CA ARG A 155 19.81 -7.62 -19.03
C ARG A 155 20.53 -8.98 -19.15
N MET A 156 21.40 -9.32 -18.20
CA MET A 156 22.15 -10.58 -18.20
C MET A 156 21.35 -11.78 -17.67
N VAL A 157 20.27 -11.53 -16.92
CA VAL A 157 19.40 -12.59 -16.39
C VAL A 157 18.60 -13.25 -17.51
N GLU A 158 18.33 -12.53 -18.61
CA GLU A 158 17.58 -13.02 -19.77
C GLU A 158 18.39 -13.93 -20.72
N GLN A 159 19.71 -14.05 -20.56
CA GLN A 159 20.58 -14.82 -21.48
C GLN A 159 20.90 -16.24 -21.00
N VAL A 160 20.37 -16.63 -19.84
CA VAL A 160 20.68 -17.91 -19.17
C VAL A 160 19.47 -18.85 -19.10
N GLU A 161 18.32 -18.42 -19.64
CA GLU A 161 17.11 -19.24 -19.87
C GLU A 161 16.88 -19.45 -21.38
#